data_AF-A0AAD7IHA9-F1
#
_entry.id   AF-A0AAD7IHA9-F1
#
_cell.length_a   1.000
_cell.length_b   1.000
_cell.length_c   1.000
_cell.angle_alpha   90.00
_cell.angle_beta   90.00
_cell.angle_gamma   90.00
#
_symmetry.space_group_name_H-M   'P 1'
#
loop_
_entity.id
_entity.type
_entity.pdbx_description
1 polymer ?
#
loop_
_entity_poly.entity_id
_entity_poly.type
_entity_poly.pdbx_seq_one_letter_code
_entity_poly.pdbx_strand_id
1 'polypeptide(L)'
;MPKRSPCNKAIPIYIAALKDLDSPLYCVRCLTGLICQILSTQDVYHDAGLDEFWDVSTTFLTQRRSEEEMEGLLSRLCCCNCPNSDPYTRALHTMGAKYEDRWEKEGGNFVFSDAHHVARTCFPQFLLARFSLTVAEAKPKNVAKGVKGSWPQTIVHLMPFGAEITVDAMVQWHRGLDQDMVVFALLAAMVPISRTLLMPDIAASALPALMVSSGRALFDRTYTSLDSSNPNERRQSANSFFVQAAFMDAFLLSVLSADMGVEFARGYETKLVQLCNLFVHISTDPRIPDVQECGYPQLEGCTMWASHSYRLFHMYLPPRPPIILHPNVAAFDVKTFPPPPTVRNLRESVHMAIVAARRDMACSAVGCTRSLQTEGRAFMCCARCCVVCYCSTDCQTRAWKEEKYPRRRICPIISALVRISDGAATGFMGLATTLNKWAQAQVPEADFQLVRDWFDLTHMGSNALLPNGTEWRPGFDDYDEVVSRFGADGKGPKSFLVNPLARWPSEVAKAKAVHEALPFCGEDI
;
A
#
# COMPACT_ATOMS: atom_id res chain seq x y z
N MET A 1 43.09 -21.40 0.74
CA MET A 1 41.99 -20.86 1.58
C MET A 1 41.07 -20.04 0.70
N PRO A 2 39.75 -20.29 0.67
CA PRO A 2 38.83 -19.47 -0.10
C PRO A 2 38.87 -18.03 0.43
N LYS A 3 39.06 -17.05 -0.46
CA LYS A 3 39.00 -15.63 -0.08
C LYS A 3 37.60 -15.39 0.48
N ARG A 4 37.48 -15.07 1.77
CA ARG A 4 36.19 -14.70 2.38
C ARG A 4 35.57 -13.58 1.54
N SER A 5 34.28 -13.72 1.23
CA SER A 5 33.53 -12.71 0.49
C SER A 5 33.69 -11.34 1.18
N PRO A 6 33.88 -10.24 0.44
CA PRO A 6 33.90 -8.89 1.00
C PRO A 6 32.70 -8.57 1.90
N CYS A 7 31.56 -9.24 1.72
CA CYS A 7 30.36 -9.07 2.56
C CYS A 7 30.60 -9.44 4.03
N ASN A 8 31.40 -10.49 4.30
CA ASN A 8 31.63 -11.00 5.66
C ASN A 8 32.35 -10.00 6.58
N LYS A 9 32.99 -8.97 6.03
CA LYS A 9 33.60 -7.89 6.83
C LYS A 9 32.66 -6.71 7.05
N ALA A 10 31.79 -6.41 6.09
CA ALA A 10 30.89 -5.26 6.14
C ALA A 10 29.81 -5.42 7.20
N ILE A 11 29.22 -6.62 7.33
CA ILE A 11 28.14 -6.89 8.29
C ILE A 11 28.56 -6.59 9.74
N PRO A 12 29.65 -7.17 10.29
CA PRO A 12 30.07 -6.85 11.66
C PRO A 12 30.39 -5.37 11.89
N ILE A 13 30.92 -4.69 10.88
CA ILE A 13 31.22 -3.25 10.95
C ILE A 13 29.92 -2.44 11.00
N TYR A 14 28.93 -2.80 10.20
CA TYR A 14 27.60 -2.16 10.22
C TYR A 14 26.90 -2.35 11.57
N ILE A 15 26.89 -3.58 12.09
CA ILE A 15 26.30 -3.90 13.40
C ILE A 15 26.99 -3.09 14.51
N ALA A 16 28.33 -3.04 14.50
CA ALA A 16 29.09 -2.23 15.46
C ALA A 16 28.79 -0.73 15.31
N ALA A 17 28.58 -0.26 14.07
CA ALA A 17 28.29 1.13 13.77
C ALA A 17 26.97 1.62 14.35
N LEU A 18 25.96 0.73 14.40
CA LEU A 18 24.63 1.02 14.91
C LEU A 18 24.39 0.42 16.30
N LYS A 19 25.46 0.09 17.04
CA LYS A 19 25.32 -0.37 18.43
C LYS A 19 24.72 0.70 19.34
N ASP A 20 25.13 1.96 19.12
CA ASP A 20 24.46 3.14 19.66
C ASP A 20 23.61 3.74 18.54
N LEU A 21 22.31 3.52 18.63
CA LEU A 21 21.35 3.85 17.58
C LEU A 21 21.10 5.35 17.44
N ASP A 22 21.47 6.14 18.46
CA ASP A 22 21.35 7.59 18.46
C ASP A 22 22.68 8.24 18.08
N SER A 23 23.81 7.60 18.33
CA SER A 23 25.13 8.07 17.91
C SER A 23 25.89 7.06 17.03
N PRO A 24 25.47 6.86 15.77
CA PRO A 24 26.19 5.98 14.85
C PRO A 24 27.68 6.33 14.72
N LEU A 25 28.54 5.31 14.67
CA LEU A 25 30.01 5.50 14.61
C LEU A 25 30.50 6.10 13.29
N TYR A 26 29.73 5.92 12.22
CA TYR A 26 30.10 6.37 10.88
C TYR A 26 29.07 7.35 10.34
N CYS A 27 29.52 8.23 9.45
CA CYS A 27 28.62 9.15 8.78
C CYS A 27 27.80 8.47 7.67
N VAL A 28 26.84 9.22 7.14
CA VAL A 28 25.92 8.86 6.05
C VAL A 28 26.60 8.10 4.90
N ARG A 29 27.71 8.62 4.34
CA ARG A 29 28.38 8.06 3.16
C ARG A 29 28.97 6.69 3.47
N CYS A 30 29.60 6.55 4.64
CA CYS A 30 30.20 5.28 5.03
C CYS A 30 29.11 4.23 5.31
N LEU A 31 28.03 4.60 5.99
CA LEU A 31 26.90 3.71 6.26
C LEU A 31 26.16 3.30 4.97
N THR A 32 25.91 4.22 4.04
CA THR A 32 25.36 3.92 2.71
C THR A 32 26.29 2.97 1.95
N GLY A 33 27.60 3.24 1.96
CA GLY A 33 28.61 2.36 1.36
C GLY A 33 28.61 0.94 1.96
N LEU A 34 28.41 0.82 3.28
CA LEU A 34 28.27 -0.49 3.95
C LEU A 34 27.04 -1.23 3.43
N ILE A 35 25.87 -0.60 3.38
CA ILE A 35 24.65 -1.22 2.84
C ILE A 35 24.88 -1.63 1.37
N CYS A 36 25.43 -0.74 0.53
CA CYS A 36 25.71 -1.06 -0.87
C CYS A 36 26.62 -2.28 -0.99
N GLN A 37 27.69 -2.37 -0.18
CA GLN A 37 28.59 -3.51 -0.20
C GLN A 37 27.88 -4.80 0.24
N ILE A 38 27.09 -4.76 1.32
CA ILE A 38 26.35 -5.91 1.86
C ILE A 38 25.33 -6.43 0.83
N LEU A 39 24.61 -5.53 0.16
CA LEU A 39 23.53 -5.89 -0.76
C LEU A 39 23.99 -6.12 -2.21
N SER A 40 25.23 -5.75 -2.56
CA SER A 40 25.79 -5.99 -3.91
C SER A 40 26.12 -7.47 -4.18
N THR A 41 26.25 -8.28 -3.14
CA THR A 41 26.57 -9.70 -3.25
C THR A 41 25.30 -10.53 -3.46
N GLN A 42 25.03 -10.90 -4.71
CA GLN A 42 23.82 -11.62 -5.13
C GLN A 42 23.58 -12.98 -4.42
N ASP A 43 24.63 -13.59 -3.85
CA ASP A 43 24.58 -14.91 -3.20
C ASP A 43 24.14 -14.88 -1.72
N VAL A 44 23.78 -13.73 -1.14
CA VAL A 44 23.72 -13.55 0.32
C VAL A 44 22.34 -13.81 0.95
N TYR A 45 21.32 -14.17 0.16
CA TYR A 45 19.97 -14.46 0.69
C TYR A 45 19.90 -15.63 1.71
N HIS A 46 21.01 -16.33 1.98
CA HIS A 46 21.08 -17.44 2.94
C HIS A 46 22.19 -17.30 3.99
N ASP A 47 22.87 -16.15 4.11
CA ASP A 47 23.88 -15.95 5.16
C ASP A 47 23.20 -15.59 6.50
N ALA A 48 23.53 -16.31 7.57
CA ALA A 48 23.04 -16.04 8.92
C ALA A 48 23.41 -14.62 9.40
N GLY A 49 24.52 -14.05 8.90
CA GLY A 49 24.88 -12.66 9.21
C GLY A 49 23.90 -11.63 8.65
N LEU A 50 23.12 -11.99 7.63
CA LEU A 50 22.15 -11.09 7.03
C LEU A 50 20.91 -10.89 7.94
N ASP A 51 20.53 -11.92 8.70
CA ASP A 51 19.44 -11.81 9.68
C ASP A 51 19.79 -10.78 10.78
N GLU A 52 21.01 -10.83 11.32
CA GLU A 52 21.48 -9.87 12.34
C GLU A 52 21.59 -8.45 11.77
N PHE A 53 22.05 -8.31 10.52
CA PHE A 53 22.04 -7.02 9.81
C PHE A 53 20.63 -6.42 9.74
N TRP A 54 19.61 -7.22 9.39
CA TRP A 54 18.24 -6.74 9.30
C TRP A 54 17.61 -6.48 10.67
N ASP A 55 17.92 -7.27 11.69
CA ASP A 55 17.45 -7.02 13.06
C ASP A 55 17.98 -5.67 13.58
N VAL A 56 19.27 -5.38 13.39
CA VAL A 56 19.86 -4.07 13.76
C VAL A 56 19.26 -2.94 12.94
N SER A 57 19.09 -3.14 11.63
CA SER A 57 18.47 -2.15 10.73
C SER A 57 17.05 -1.81 11.16
N THR A 58 16.26 -2.82 11.49
CA THR A 58 14.87 -2.64 11.93
C THR A 58 14.81 -1.95 13.26
N THR A 59 15.69 -2.35 14.19
CA THR A 59 15.79 -1.71 15.51
C THR A 59 16.12 -0.22 15.35
N PHE A 60 17.07 0.13 14.47
CA PHE A 60 17.41 1.52 14.16
C PHE A 60 16.22 2.30 13.57
N LEU A 61 15.52 1.71 12.60
CA LEU A 61 14.39 2.35 11.91
C LEU A 61 13.15 2.49 12.80
N THR A 62 12.93 1.58 13.74
CA THR A 62 11.70 1.51 14.55
C THR A 62 11.86 2.04 15.98
N GLN A 63 13.06 2.47 16.38
CA GLN A 63 13.25 3.13 17.67
C GLN A 63 12.51 4.47 17.72
N ARG A 64 11.72 4.67 18.78
CA ARG A 64 11.08 5.95 19.11
C ARG A 64 12.14 6.99 19.45
N ARG A 65 12.08 8.16 18.80
CA ARG A 65 12.93 9.33 19.06
C ARG A 65 12.08 10.58 19.26
N SER A 66 12.54 11.51 20.07
CA SER A 66 12.02 12.88 20.08
C SER A 66 12.43 13.62 18.80
N GLU A 67 11.82 14.79 18.55
CA GLU A 67 12.21 15.63 17.41
C GLU A 67 13.66 16.11 17.56
N GLU A 68 14.10 16.41 18.78
CA GLU A 68 15.48 16.78 19.10
C GLU A 68 16.47 15.62 18.90
N GLU A 69 16.10 14.39 19.29
CA GLU A 69 16.94 13.21 19.06
C GLU A 69 17.06 12.89 17.57
N MET A 70 15.97 12.99 16.81
CA MET A 70 15.97 12.80 15.36
C MET A 70 16.85 13.85 14.66
N GLU A 71 16.70 15.13 15.01
CA GLU A 71 17.53 16.20 14.45
C GLU A 71 19.01 16.02 14.83
N GLY A 72 19.28 15.66 16.09
CA GLY A 72 20.63 15.34 16.55
C GLY A 72 21.24 14.16 15.79
N LEU A 73 20.46 13.11 15.51
CA LEU A 73 20.89 11.95 14.73
C LEU A 73 21.24 12.36 13.29
N LEU A 74 20.34 13.07 12.60
CA LEU A 74 20.55 13.51 11.23
C LEU A 74 21.75 14.47 11.11
N SER A 75 21.95 15.35 12.09
CA SER A 75 23.12 16.22 12.17
C SER A 75 24.42 15.43 12.38
N ARG A 76 24.42 14.41 13.25
CA ARG A 76 25.61 13.54 13.42
C ARG A 76 25.92 12.77 12.14
N LEU A 77 24.89 12.27 11.45
CA LEU A 77 25.04 11.52 10.21
C LEU A 77 25.67 12.36 9.09
N CYS A 78 25.42 13.67 9.01
CA CYS A 78 26.05 14.52 7.99
C CYS A 78 27.50 14.91 8.32
N CYS A 79 27.90 14.86 9.59
CA CYS A 79 29.29 15.13 10.01
C CYS A 79 30.18 13.90 9.86
N CYS A 80 31.23 14.00 9.02
CA CYS A 80 32.18 12.92 8.81
C CYS A 80 33.17 12.76 9.97
N ASN A 81 32.98 11.75 10.82
CA ASN A 81 33.92 11.33 11.87
C ASN A 81 34.62 9.99 11.55
N CYS A 82 34.53 9.53 10.31
CA CYS A 82 35.05 8.24 9.91
C CYS A 82 36.59 8.19 9.91
N PRO A 83 37.21 7.06 10.27
CA PRO A 83 38.67 6.88 10.23
C PRO A 83 39.18 6.75 8.78
N ASN A 84 39.20 7.86 8.04
CA ASN A 84 39.56 7.90 6.61
C ASN A 84 41.03 7.50 6.31
N SER A 85 41.86 7.39 7.35
CA SER A 85 43.19 6.78 7.27
C SER A 85 43.12 5.29 6.94
N ASP A 86 42.05 4.59 7.34
CA ASP A 86 41.80 3.18 6.99
C ASP A 86 41.36 3.06 5.52
N PRO A 87 42.09 2.31 4.66
CA PRO A 87 41.75 2.17 3.25
C PRO A 87 40.35 1.58 3.00
N TYR A 88 39.87 0.69 3.87
CA TYR A 88 38.57 0.07 3.73
C TYR A 88 37.43 1.07 3.98
N THR A 89 37.51 1.83 5.08
CA THR A 89 36.58 2.92 5.40
C THR A 89 36.54 3.97 4.28
N ARG A 90 37.69 4.33 3.70
CA ARG A 90 37.76 5.26 2.56
C ARG A 90 37.06 4.72 1.30
N ALA A 91 37.19 3.42 1.04
CA ALA A 91 36.48 2.76 -0.06
C ALA A 91 34.96 2.77 0.15
N LEU A 92 34.48 2.51 1.37
CA LEU A 92 33.07 2.63 1.73
C LEU A 92 32.54 4.05 1.52
N HIS A 93 33.29 5.05 1.97
CA HIS A 93 32.99 6.46 1.73
C HIS A 93 32.84 6.79 0.24
N THR A 94 33.75 6.28 -0.58
CA THR A 94 33.73 6.51 -2.03
C THR A 94 32.52 5.82 -2.68
N MET A 95 32.14 4.64 -2.19
CA MET A 95 30.95 3.92 -2.65
C MET A 95 29.67 4.67 -2.28
N GLY A 96 29.55 5.14 -1.04
CA GLY A 96 28.42 5.95 -0.60
C GLY A 96 28.32 7.29 -1.32
N ALA A 97 29.43 7.98 -1.55
CA ALA A 97 29.44 9.23 -2.34
C ALA A 97 28.96 9.00 -3.78
N LYS A 98 29.39 7.91 -4.43
CA LYS A 98 28.87 7.55 -5.76
C LYS A 98 27.37 7.26 -5.74
N TYR A 99 26.86 6.68 -4.66
CA TYR A 99 25.43 6.43 -4.50
C TYR A 99 24.66 7.74 -4.29
N GLU A 100 25.17 8.64 -3.45
CA GLU A 100 24.65 9.99 -3.24
C GLU A 100 24.58 10.76 -4.57
N ASP A 101 25.67 10.80 -5.35
CA ASP A 101 25.71 11.43 -6.67
C ASP A 101 24.69 10.80 -7.65
N ARG A 102 24.52 9.48 -7.58
CA ARG A 102 23.58 8.75 -8.42
C ARG A 102 22.14 9.09 -8.03
N TRP A 103 21.87 9.09 -6.73
CA TRP A 103 20.57 9.43 -6.15
C TRP A 103 20.18 10.86 -6.52
N GLU A 104 21.11 11.80 -6.43
CA GLU A 104 20.93 13.19 -6.88
C GLU A 104 20.57 13.27 -8.37
N LYS A 105 21.31 12.55 -9.23
CA LYS A 105 21.10 12.57 -10.70
C LYS A 105 19.85 11.84 -11.16
N GLU A 106 19.48 10.75 -10.52
CA GLU A 106 18.33 9.93 -10.91
C GLU A 106 16.99 10.50 -10.42
N GLY A 107 17.01 11.64 -9.71
CA GLY A 107 15.82 12.32 -9.22
C GLY A 107 15.41 11.91 -7.80
N GLY A 108 16.31 11.24 -7.07
CA GLY A 108 16.21 11.03 -5.63
C GLY A 108 16.43 12.31 -4.81
N ASN A 109 16.75 13.45 -5.43
CA ASN A 109 16.66 14.75 -4.74
C ASN A 109 15.19 15.10 -4.51
N PHE A 110 14.71 14.68 -3.36
CA PHE A 110 13.50 15.18 -2.71
C PHE A 110 13.64 16.68 -2.50
N VAL A 111 12.63 17.42 -2.94
CA VAL A 111 12.12 18.69 -2.41
C VAL A 111 13.06 19.91 -2.28
N PHE A 112 14.34 19.72 -2.02
CA PHE A 112 15.34 20.72 -1.68
C PHE A 112 16.56 20.56 -2.58
N SER A 113 16.97 21.67 -3.18
CA SER A 113 18.19 21.80 -3.97
C SER A 113 19.46 21.87 -3.11
N ASP A 114 19.36 21.67 -1.79
CA ASP A 114 20.49 21.78 -0.90
C ASP A 114 21.20 20.44 -0.78
N ALA A 115 22.45 20.38 -1.27
CA ALA A 115 23.36 19.25 -1.09
C ALA A 115 23.48 18.83 0.39
N HIS A 116 23.29 19.76 1.32
CA HIS A 116 23.26 19.46 2.75
C HIS A 116 22.09 18.53 3.14
N HIS A 117 20.92 18.69 2.53
CA HIS A 117 19.77 17.81 2.81
C HIS A 117 20.05 16.38 2.35
N VAL A 118 20.54 16.21 1.11
CA VAL A 118 20.90 14.89 0.55
C VAL A 118 21.92 14.16 1.42
N ALA A 119 22.94 14.90 1.90
CA ALA A 119 23.94 14.36 2.82
C ALA A 119 23.34 13.95 4.18
N ARG A 120 22.19 14.46 4.59
CA ARG A 120 21.55 14.04 5.86
C ARG A 120 20.63 12.84 5.69
N THR A 121 19.96 12.73 4.56
CA THR A 121 18.81 11.82 4.38
C THR A 121 19.10 10.59 3.51
N CYS A 122 20.20 10.59 2.74
CA CYS A 122 20.51 9.50 1.81
C CYS A 122 20.58 8.12 2.49
N PHE A 123 21.23 8.00 3.66
CA PHE A 123 21.33 6.74 4.40
C PHE A 123 19.96 6.20 4.87
N PRO A 124 19.16 6.95 5.66
CA PRO A 124 17.87 6.44 6.12
C PRO A 124 16.87 6.19 4.98
N GLN A 125 16.86 7.03 3.93
CA GLN A 125 16.03 6.79 2.75
C GLN A 125 16.41 5.49 2.04
N PHE A 126 17.71 5.29 1.80
CA PHE A 126 18.20 4.07 1.17
C PHE A 126 17.91 2.85 2.02
N LEU A 127 18.09 2.95 3.34
CA LEU A 127 17.77 1.85 4.25
C LEU A 127 16.27 1.52 4.24
N LEU A 128 15.38 2.50 4.36
CA LEU A 128 13.92 2.31 4.27
C LEU A 128 13.50 1.66 2.95
N ALA A 129 14.03 2.15 1.83
CA ALA A 129 13.71 1.62 0.49
C ALA A 129 14.23 0.19 0.29
N ARG A 130 15.44 -0.14 0.78
CA ARG A 130 15.96 -1.51 0.68
C ARG A 130 15.25 -2.46 1.63
N PHE A 131 14.95 -1.99 2.83
CA PHE A 131 14.21 -2.73 3.83
C PHE A 131 12.80 -3.07 3.36
N SER A 132 12.08 -2.13 2.74
CA SER A 132 10.76 -2.38 2.17
C SER A 132 10.77 -3.47 1.10
N LEU A 133 11.78 -3.48 0.21
CA LEU A 133 11.96 -4.53 -0.79
C LEU A 133 12.20 -5.90 -0.15
N THR A 134 13.07 -5.97 0.85
CA THR A 134 13.34 -7.22 1.58
C THR A 134 12.10 -7.75 2.31
N VAL A 135 11.33 -6.86 2.94
CA VAL A 135 10.07 -7.23 3.60
C VAL A 135 9.02 -7.67 2.57
N ALA A 136 8.95 -7.03 1.40
CA ALA A 136 8.00 -7.39 0.34
C ALA A 136 8.29 -8.77 -0.28
N GLU A 137 9.56 -9.18 -0.32
CA GLU A 137 9.98 -10.53 -0.74
C GLU A 137 9.66 -11.60 0.32
N ALA A 138 9.47 -11.19 1.58
CA ALA A 138 9.09 -12.09 2.64
C ALA A 138 7.69 -12.66 2.41
N LYS A 139 7.55 -13.98 2.51
CA LYS A 139 6.25 -14.64 2.39
C LYS A 139 5.48 -14.46 3.71
N PRO A 140 4.35 -13.71 3.77
CA PRO A 140 3.66 -13.44 5.04
C PRO A 140 3.30 -14.71 5.82
N LYS A 141 2.94 -15.78 5.10
CA LYS A 141 2.64 -17.09 5.69
C LYS A 141 3.83 -17.75 6.37
N ASN A 142 5.05 -17.50 5.90
CA ASN A 142 6.26 -18.04 6.50
C ASN A 142 6.58 -17.29 7.79
N VAL A 143 6.51 -15.95 7.76
CA VAL A 143 6.72 -15.09 8.93
C VAL A 143 5.72 -15.42 10.04
N ALA A 144 4.43 -15.49 9.70
CA ALA A 144 3.38 -15.83 10.67
C ALA A 144 3.47 -17.27 11.22
N LYS A 145 4.24 -18.14 10.58
CA LYS A 145 4.47 -19.53 11.01
C LYS A 145 5.82 -19.73 11.72
N GLY A 146 6.71 -18.74 11.74
CA GLY A 146 8.08 -18.94 12.20
C GLY A 146 8.86 -19.95 11.35
N VAL A 147 8.54 -20.09 10.06
CA VAL A 147 9.26 -21.04 9.19
C VAL A 147 10.68 -20.53 8.95
N LYS A 148 11.66 -21.32 9.37
CA LYS A 148 13.08 -21.05 9.08
C LYS A 148 13.32 -21.01 7.57
N GLY A 149 13.94 -19.95 7.07
CA GLY A 149 14.38 -19.89 5.66
C GLY A 149 14.67 -18.50 5.10
N SER A 150 14.11 -17.44 5.68
CA SER A 150 14.43 -16.05 5.31
C SER A 150 13.94 -15.09 6.40
N TRP A 151 14.71 -14.04 6.67
CA TRP A 151 14.25 -12.90 7.48
C TRP A 151 13.07 -12.18 6.80
N PRO A 152 12.09 -11.61 7.54
CA PRO A 152 11.90 -11.74 8.99
C PRO A 152 11.34 -13.12 9.36
N GLN A 153 11.82 -13.69 10.46
CA GLN A 153 11.34 -14.99 10.92
C GLN A 153 10.05 -14.87 11.72
N THR A 154 9.87 -13.76 12.43
CA THR A 154 8.69 -13.48 13.26
C THR A 154 8.27 -12.02 13.12
N ILE A 155 7.07 -11.68 13.60
CA ILE A 155 6.61 -10.27 13.64
C ILE A 155 7.52 -9.42 14.55
N VAL A 156 8.13 -10.00 15.58
CA VAL A 156 9.05 -9.29 16.48
C VAL A 156 10.28 -8.78 15.72
N HIS A 157 10.73 -9.47 14.67
CA HIS A 157 11.84 -8.98 13.85
C HIS A 157 11.44 -7.72 13.07
N LEU A 158 10.18 -7.61 12.64
CA LEU A 158 9.67 -6.44 11.91
C LEU A 158 9.37 -5.24 12.80
N MET A 159 8.97 -5.50 14.05
CA MET A 159 8.51 -4.48 15.00
C MET A 159 9.03 -4.83 16.39
N PRO A 160 10.36 -4.72 16.62
CA PRO A 160 10.98 -5.16 17.87
C PRO A 160 10.44 -4.42 19.11
N PHE A 161 9.89 -3.22 18.91
CA PHE A 161 9.29 -2.39 19.97
C PHE A 161 7.75 -2.35 19.92
N GLY A 162 7.11 -3.15 19.06
CA GLY A 162 5.65 -3.15 18.88
C GLY A 162 5.15 -2.18 17.80
N ALA A 163 3.86 -2.31 17.48
CA ALA A 163 3.23 -1.62 16.35
C ALA A 163 3.11 -0.10 16.57
N GLU A 164 2.60 0.34 17.71
CA GLU A 164 2.51 1.76 18.11
C GLU A 164 3.86 2.49 17.93
N ILE A 165 4.92 1.97 18.56
CA ILE A 165 6.26 2.56 18.46
C ILE A 165 6.79 2.57 17.02
N THR A 166 6.52 1.50 16.26
CA THR A 166 6.91 1.44 14.84
C THR A 166 6.22 2.53 14.02
N VAL A 167 4.91 2.74 14.23
CA VAL A 167 4.14 3.78 13.54
C VAL A 167 4.63 5.18 13.92
N ASP A 168 4.88 5.43 15.20
CA ASP A 168 5.47 6.68 15.67
C ASP A 168 6.83 6.96 15.03
N ALA A 169 7.69 5.94 14.95
CA ALA A 169 8.99 6.05 14.28
C ALA A 169 8.82 6.37 12.79
N MET A 170 7.82 5.81 12.10
CA MET A 170 7.53 6.17 10.70
C MET A 170 7.04 7.61 10.55
N VAL A 171 6.24 8.12 11.48
CA VAL A 171 5.85 9.53 11.54
C VAL A 171 7.08 10.43 11.72
N GLN A 172 8.00 10.04 12.60
CA GLN A 172 9.23 10.78 12.87
C GLN A 172 10.17 10.78 11.66
N TRP A 173 10.38 9.63 11.02
CA TRP A 173 11.16 9.55 9.79
C TRP A 173 10.53 10.40 8.68
N HIS A 174 9.22 10.34 8.49
CA HIS A 174 8.56 11.19 7.51
C HIS A 174 8.82 12.68 7.75
N ARG A 175 8.81 13.13 9.01
CA ARG A 175 9.13 14.53 9.35
C ARG A 175 10.62 14.84 9.17
N GLY A 176 11.51 13.98 9.65
CA GLY A 176 12.97 14.17 9.57
C GLY A 176 13.54 14.02 8.16
N LEU A 177 12.82 13.35 7.26
CA LEU A 177 13.13 13.24 5.84
C LEU A 177 12.36 14.26 4.99
N ASP A 178 11.94 15.36 5.63
CA ASP A 178 11.23 16.49 5.02
C ASP A 178 10.08 16.07 4.08
N GLN A 179 9.18 15.23 4.61
CA GLN A 179 7.95 14.79 3.94
C GLN A 179 8.14 13.78 2.79
N ASP A 180 9.27 13.08 2.77
CA ASP A 180 9.49 11.95 1.86
C ASP A 180 8.49 10.80 2.08
N MET A 181 7.93 10.30 0.98
CA MET A 181 6.98 9.19 0.93
C MET A 181 7.58 7.80 1.15
N VAL A 182 8.90 7.65 1.27
CA VAL A 182 9.59 6.35 1.38
C VAL A 182 9.13 5.53 2.60
N VAL A 183 8.69 6.18 3.68
CA VAL A 183 8.11 5.49 4.84
C VAL A 183 6.88 4.66 4.46
N PHE A 184 6.10 5.11 3.47
CA PHE A 184 4.92 4.40 3.00
C PHE A 184 5.29 3.15 2.20
N ALA A 185 6.48 3.11 1.57
CA ALA A 185 6.98 1.89 0.95
C ALA A 185 7.19 0.79 1.98
N LEU A 186 7.79 1.13 3.13
CA LEU A 186 7.98 0.18 4.22
C LEU A 186 6.65 -0.27 4.81
N LEU A 187 5.76 0.67 5.12
CA LEU A 187 4.43 0.34 5.64
C LEU A 187 3.66 -0.56 4.65
N ALA A 188 3.76 -0.30 3.34
CA ALA A 188 3.15 -1.13 2.29
C ALA A 188 3.64 -2.58 2.34
N ALA A 189 4.91 -2.79 2.65
CA ALA A 189 5.50 -4.12 2.80
C ALA A 189 5.11 -4.79 4.13
N MET A 190 5.00 -4.02 5.22
CA MET A 190 4.67 -4.54 6.55
C MET A 190 3.19 -4.88 6.73
N VAL A 191 2.27 -4.09 6.16
CA VAL A 191 0.82 -4.27 6.30
C VAL A 191 0.35 -5.67 5.89
N PRO A 192 0.77 -6.27 4.76
CA PRO A 192 0.41 -7.64 4.41
C PRO A 192 0.81 -8.70 5.44
N ILE A 193 1.86 -8.45 6.24
CA ILE A 193 2.39 -9.38 7.24
C ILE A 193 1.74 -9.15 8.61
N SER A 194 1.59 -7.89 9.00
CA SER A 194 1.26 -7.47 10.37
C SER A 194 -0.04 -6.69 10.49
N ARG A 195 -0.88 -6.75 9.45
CA ARG A 195 -2.15 -6.03 9.27
C ARG A 195 -2.88 -5.62 10.55
N THR A 196 -3.36 -6.59 11.34
CA THR A 196 -4.24 -6.28 12.48
C THR A 196 -3.51 -5.72 13.70
N LEU A 197 -2.18 -5.81 13.73
CA LEU A 197 -1.37 -5.16 14.75
C LEU A 197 -1.09 -3.72 14.33
N LEU A 198 -0.70 -3.51 13.07
CA LEU A 198 -0.22 -2.21 12.59
C LEU A 198 -1.34 -1.23 12.21
N MET A 199 -2.44 -1.72 11.63
CA MET A 199 -3.48 -0.83 11.10
C MET A 199 -4.22 0.03 12.14
N PRO A 200 -4.56 -0.47 13.34
CA PRO A 200 -5.16 0.38 14.37
C PRO A 200 -4.26 1.58 14.71
N ASP A 201 -2.96 1.34 14.86
CA ASP A 201 -1.99 2.39 15.16
C ASP A 201 -1.81 3.35 13.98
N ILE A 202 -1.73 2.83 12.73
CA ILE A 202 -1.68 3.67 11.53
C ILE A 202 -2.91 4.60 11.48
N ALA A 203 -4.12 4.06 11.65
CA ALA A 203 -5.36 4.82 11.57
C ALA A 203 -5.50 5.86 12.69
N ALA A 204 -4.97 5.57 13.88
CA ALA A 204 -4.95 6.50 15.01
C ALA A 204 -3.83 7.55 14.93
N SER A 205 -2.84 7.36 14.06
CA SER A 205 -1.65 8.22 13.95
C SER A 205 -1.87 9.46 13.06
N ALA A 206 -0.81 10.26 12.90
CA ALA A 206 -0.76 11.37 11.94
C ALA A 206 -0.52 10.93 10.48
N LEU A 207 -0.26 9.64 10.20
CA LEU A 207 0.11 9.17 8.86
C LEU A 207 -0.92 9.49 7.75
N PRO A 208 -2.25 9.35 7.96
CA PRO A 208 -3.21 9.73 6.93
C PRO A 208 -3.11 11.22 6.55
N ALA A 209 -2.98 12.08 7.55
CA ALA A 209 -2.81 13.52 7.36
C ALA A 209 -1.53 13.85 6.60
N LEU A 210 -0.42 13.20 7.00
CA LEU A 210 0.89 13.37 6.38
C LEU A 210 0.90 12.89 4.93
N MET A 211 0.30 11.73 4.64
CA MET A 211 0.16 11.25 3.26
C MET A 211 -0.57 12.27 2.38
N VAL A 212 -1.68 12.83 2.87
CA VAL A 212 -2.44 13.84 2.12
C VAL A 212 -1.63 15.12 1.91
N SER A 213 -1.01 15.66 2.94
CA SER A 213 -0.25 16.92 2.84
C SER A 213 1.00 16.78 1.98
N SER A 214 1.78 15.72 2.18
CA SER A 214 3.02 15.46 1.44
C SER A 214 2.70 15.10 0.00
N GLY A 215 1.62 14.36 -0.23
CA GLY A 215 1.20 13.98 -1.57
C GLY A 215 0.75 15.21 -2.34
N ARG A 216 0.02 16.11 -1.68
CA ARG A 216 -0.35 17.39 -2.28
C ARG A 216 0.88 18.23 -2.61
N ALA A 217 1.84 18.36 -1.69
CA ALA A 217 3.09 19.09 -1.92
C ALA A 217 3.93 18.47 -3.06
N LEU A 218 3.93 17.14 -3.19
CA LEU A 218 4.55 16.44 -4.31
C LEU A 218 3.87 16.82 -5.63
N PHE A 219 2.54 16.75 -5.68
CA PHE A 219 1.76 17.15 -6.85
C PHE A 219 2.04 18.60 -7.26
N ASP A 220 1.94 19.56 -6.33
CA ASP A 220 2.07 21.00 -6.65
C ASP A 220 3.45 21.34 -7.22
N ARG A 221 4.49 20.73 -6.66
CA ARG A 221 5.87 20.88 -7.16
C ARG A 221 6.00 20.35 -8.57
N THR A 222 5.60 19.10 -8.79
CA THR A 222 5.71 18.46 -10.10
C THR A 222 4.90 19.24 -11.13
N TYR A 223 3.68 19.63 -10.79
CA TYR A 223 2.80 20.43 -11.62
C TYR A 223 3.44 21.76 -12.03
N THR A 224 4.01 22.50 -11.07
CA THR A 224 4.73 23.75 -11.35
C THR A 224 5.91 23.53 -12.30
N SER A 225 6.67 22.46 -12.09
CA SER A 225 7.82 22.14 -12.94
C SER A 225 7.41 21.71 -14.35
N LEU A 226 6.19 21.24 -14.61
CA LEU A 226 5.72 20.90 -15.97
C LEU A 226 5.79 22.10 -16.93
N ASP A 227 5.68 23.33 -16.40
CA ASP A 227 5.77 24.56 -17.18
C ASP A 227 7.19 25.12 -17.28
N SER A 228 8.17 24.50 -16.62
CA SER A 228 9.58 24.91 -16.74
C SER A 228 10.03 24.77 -18.19
N SER A 229 10.73 25.79 -18.70
CA SER A 229 11.37 25.74 -20.02
C SER A 229 12.58 24.79 -20.06
N ASN A 230 13.10 24.40 -18.89
CA ASN A 230 14.24 23.52 -18.76
C ASN A 230 13.82 22.04 -18.81
N PRO A 231 14.16 21.27 -19.86
CA PRO A 231 13.77 19.87 -19.98
C PRO A 231 14.39 18.97 -18.89
N ASN A 232 15.56 19.33 -18.36
CA ASN A 232 16.19 18.56 -17.29
C ASN A 232 15.43 18.71 -15.97
N GLU A 233 14.93 19.91 -15.66
CA GLU A 233 14.12 20.16 -14.48
C GLU A 233 12.77 19.41 -14.56
N ARG A 234 12.12 19.43 -15.73
CA ARG A 234 10.91 18.62 -15.98
C ARG A 234 11.16 17.13 -15.77
N ARG A 235 12.24 16.60 -16.34
CA ARG A 235 12.62 15.18 -16.20
C ARG A 235 12.90 14.83 -14.74
N GLN A 236 13.71 15.63 -14.05
CA GLN A 236 14.03 15.39 -12.65
C GLN A 236 12.78 15.41 -11.76
N SER A 237 11.88 16.37 -11.98
CA SER A 237 10.62 16.48 -11.24
C SER A 237 9.66 15.33 -11.53
N ALA A 238 9.60 14.86 -12.78
CA ALA A 238 8.83 13.68 -13.15
C ALA A 238 9.40 12.41 -12.49
N ASN A 239 10.72 12.20 -12.54
CA ASN A 239 11.37 11.06 -11.90
C ASN A 239 11.05 11.02 -10.39
N SER A 240 11.21 12.16 -9.71
CA SER A 240 10.91 12.29 -8.28
C SER A 240 9.44 12.00 -7.99
N PHE A 241 8.53 12.52 -8.83
CA PHE A 241 7.10 12.23 -8.75
C PHE A 241 6.82 10.74 -8.80
N PHE A 242 7.30 10.03 -9.82
CA PHE A 242 6.97 8.61 -10.00
C PHE A 242 7.53 7.73 -8.88
N VAL A 243 8.75 8.00 -8.40
CA VAL A 243 9.34 7.25 -7.28
C VAL A 243 8.49 7.40 -6.02
N GLN A 244 8.15 8.64 -5.66
CA GLN A 244 7.38 8.92 -4.45
C GLN A 244 5.91 8.49 -4.56
N ALA A 245 5.30 8.74 -5.72
CA ALA A 245 3.94 8.30 -6.00
C ALA A 245 3.84 6.78 -5.97
N ALA A 246 4.85 6.03 -6.43
CA ALA A 246 4.87 4.57 -6.34
C ALA A 246 4.88 4.06 -4.89
N PHE A 247 5.54 4.76 -3.96
CA PHE A 247 5.50 4.39 -2.54
C PHE A 247 4.11 4.57 -1.93
N MET A 248 3.44 5.68 -2.26
CA MET A 248 2.05 5.91 -1.87
C MET A 248 1.11 4.90 -2.52
N ASP A 249 1.28 4.64 -3.83
CA ASP A 249 0.48 3.69 -4.61
C ASP A 249 0.54 2.28 -4.02
N ALA A 250 1.75 1.80 -3.71
CA ALA A 250 1.97 0.52 -3.07
C ALA A 250 1.28 0.44 -1.69
N PHE A 251 1.36 1.51 -0.90
CA PHE A 251 0.69 1.57 0.40
C PHE A 251 -0.83 1.53 0.26
N LEU A 252 -1.40 2.36 -0.61
CA LEU A 252 -2.84 2.40 -0.87
C LEU A 252 -3.38 1.04 -1.33
N LEU A 253 -2.63 0.32 -2.19
CA LEU A 253 -2.94 -1.06 -2.59
C LEU A 253 -2.91 -2.04 -1.40
N SER A 254 -1.99 -1.84 -0.46
CA SER A 254 -1.88 -2.70 0.73
C SER A 254 -3.06 -2.53 1.70
N VAL A 255 -3.65 -1.34 1.75
CA VAL A 255 -4.78 -0.99 2.65
C VAL A 255 -6.15 -0.98 1.95
N LEU A 256 -6.24 -1.32 0.66
CA LEU A 256 -7.47 -1.22 -0.16
C LEU A 256 -8.66 -2.10 0.32
N SER A 257 -8.50 -2.97 1.32
CA SER A 257 -9.67 -3.70 1.85
C SER A 257 -10.62 -2.73 2.56
N ALA A 258 -11.94 -2.90 2.38
CA ALA A 258 -12.97 -1.99 2.88
C ALA A 258 -12.75 -1.52 4.33
N ASP A 259 -12.61 -2.44 5.29
CA ASP A 259 -12.49 -2.09 6.71
C ASP A 259 -11.25 -1.21 7.01
N MET A 260 -10.11 -1.56 6.42
CA MET A 260 -8.85 -0.85 6.64
C MET A 260 -8.78 0.48 5.93
N GLY A 261 -9.26 0.52 4.68
CA GLY A 261 -9.30 1.72 3.88
C GLY A 261 -10.22 2.77 4.51
N VAL A 262 -11.34 2.35 5.10
CA VAL A 262 -12.24 3.23 5.86
C VAL A 262 -11.53 3.83 7.06
N GLU A 263 -10.95 3.01 7.93
CA GLU A 263 -10.30 3.49 9.15
C GLU A 263 -9.11 4.42 8.82
N PHE A 264 -8.29 4.05 7.84
CA PHE A 264 -7.16 4.89 7.41
C PHE A 264 -7.62 6.23 6.84
N ALA A 265 -8.64 6.24 5.98
CA ALA A 265 -9.08 7.46 5.31
C ALA A 265 -10.01 8.34 6.14
N ARG A 266 -10.36 7.93 7.37
CA ARG A 266 -11.29 8.67 8.22
C ARG A 266 -10.83 10.11 8.43
N GLY A 267 -11.67 11.07 8.07
CA GLY A 267 -11.39 12.50 8.12
C GLY A 267 -10.62 13.06 6.91
N TYR A 268 -10.16 12.21 6.00
CA TYR A 268 -9.36 12.56 4.81
C TYR A 268 -9.93 11.98 3.51
N GLU A 269 -11.15 11.47 3.55
CA GLU A 269 -11.75 10.66 2.49
C GLU A 269 -11.73 11.40 1.15
N THR A 270 -12.33 12.59 1.12
CA THR A 270 -12.45 13.40 -0.10
C THR A 270 -11.08 13.84 -0.61
N LYS A 271 -10.18 14.26 0.28
CA LYS A 271 -8.82 14.68 -0.09
C LYS A 271 -8.00 13.53 -0.65
N LEU A 272 -8.12 12.31 -0.12
CA LEU A 272 -7.43 11.14 -0.66
C LEU A 272 -7.95 10.75 -2.05
N VAL A 273 -9.27 10.79 -2.28
CA VAL A 273 -9.85 10.58 -3.62
C VAL A 273 -9.32 11.62 -4.60
N GLN A 274 -9.37 12.90 -4.23
CA GLN A 274 -8.88 13.99 -5.06
C GLN A 274 -7.37 13.89 -5.31
N LEU A 275 -6.57 13.58 -4.30
CA LEU A 275 -5.12 13.42 -4.41
C LEU A 275 -4.74 12.28 -5.36
N CYS A 276 -5.34 11.11 -5.19
CA CYS A 276 -5.16 9.99 -6.12
C CYS A 276 -5.56 10.40 -7.54
N ASN A 277 -6.64 11.15 -7.69
CA ASN A 277 -7.07 11.65 -8.99
C ASN A 277 -6.05 12.61 -9.63
N LEU A 278 -5.51 13.56 -8.85
CA LEU A 278 -4.46 14.49 -9.27
C LEU A 278 -3.18 13.75 -9.68
N PHE A 279 -2.82 12.69 -8.97
CA PHE A 279 -1.65 11.85 -9.32
C PHE A 279 -1.82 11.16 -10.67
N VAL A 280 -3.03 10.66 -10.95
CA VAL A 280 -3.34 10.06 -12.24
C VAL A 280 -3.27 11.11 -13.37
N HIS A 281 -3.75 12.35 -13.12
CA HIS A 281 -3.58 13.46 -14.06
C HIS A 281 -2.11 13.76 -14.38
N ILE A 282 -1.24 13.88 -13.35
CA ILE A 282 0.21 14.07 -13.57
C ILE A 282 0.77 12.90 -14.38
N SER A 283 0.53 11.65 -13.97
CA SER A 283 1.10 10.46 -14.61
C SER A 283 0.71 10.27 -16.08
N THR A 284 -0.33 10.96 -16.54
CA THR A 284 -0.85 10.90 -17.91
C THR A 284 -0.70 12.23 -18.68
N ASP A 285 -0.02 13.22 -18.08
CA ASP A 285 0.23 14.50 -18.73
C ASP A 285 1.30 14.37 -19.83
N PRO A 286 1.04 14.79 -21.08
CA PRO A 286 1.98 14.62 -22.18
C PRO A 286 3.23 15.50 -22.08
N ARG A 287 3.29 16.47 -21.16
CA ARG A 287 4.50 17.28 -20.89
C ARG A 287 5.55 16.49 -20.11
N ILE A 288 5.15 15.41 -19.45
CA ILE A 288 6.09 14.49 -18.80
C ILE A 288 6.90 13.77 -19.89
N PRO A 289 8.25 13.78 -19.81
CA PRO A 289 9.10 13.03 -20.74
C PRO A 289 8.66 11.57 -20.81
N ASP A 290 8.66 10.99 -22.02
CA ASP A 290 7.97 9.75 -22.35
C ASP A 290 8.04 8.71 -21.22
N VAL A 291 6.89 8.51 -20.57
CA VAL A 291 6.68 7.57 -19.46
C VAL A 291 7.12 6.16 -19.88
N GLN A 292 7.06 5.85 -21.19
CA GLN A 292 7.51 4.58 -21.75
C GLN A 292 9.04 4.43 -21.75
N GLU A 293 9.80 5.51 -21.99
CA GLU A 293 11.28 5.45 -21.96
C GLU A 293 11.80 5.19 -20.54
N CYS A 294 11.11 5.70 -19.53
CA CYS A 294 11.53 5.59 -18.14
C CYS A 294 11.00 4.32 -17.44
N GLY A 295 10.08 3.58 -18.07
CA GLY A 295 9.52 2.34 -17.54
C GLY A 295 8.71 2.52 -16.26
N TYR A 296 8.11 3.70 -16.05
CA TYR A 296 7.37 3.95 -14.82
C TYR A 296 6.09 3.10 -14.75
N PRO A 297 5.79 2.51 -13.58
CA PRO A 297 4.55 1.79 -13.39
C PRO A 297 3.38 2.77 -13.53
N GLN A 298 2.29 2.31 -14.13
CA GLN A 298 1.03 3.05 -14.04
C GLN A 298 0.63 3.12 -12.55
N LEU A 299 0.10 4.27 -12.11
CA LEU A 299 -0.43 4.47 -10.77
C LEU A 299 -1.80 3.78 -10.62
N GLU A 300 -1.79 2.46 -10.82
CA GLU A 300 -2.97 1.60 -10.75
C GLU A 300 -3.57 1.63 -9.34
N GLY A 301 -2.75 1.63 -8.29
CA GLY A 301 -3.21 1.76 -6.92
C GLY A 301 -4.01 3.02 -6.66
N CYS A 302 -3.53 4.18 -7.12
CA CYS A 302 -4.21 5.46 -7.04
C CYS A 302 -5.53 5.41 -7.81
N THR A 303 -5.51 4.84 -9.02
CA THR A 303 -6.73 4.68 -9.85
C THR A 303 -7.79 3.82 -9.14
N MET A 304 -7.36 2.67 -8.63
CA MET A 304 -8.20 1.72 -7.91
C MET A 304 -8.75 2.33 -6.62
N TRP A 305 -7.89 2.99 -5.84
CA TRP A 305 -8.24 3.58 -4.57
C TRP A 305 -9.22 4.74 -4.76
N ALA A 306 -8.92 5.69 -5.65
CA ALA A 306 -9.82 6.82 -5.95
C ALA A 306 -11.22 6.34 -6.31
N SER A 307 -11.30 5.36 -7.21
CA SER A 307 -12.59 4.79 -7.63
C SER A 307 -13.30 4.06 -6.48
N HIS A 308 -12.58 3.19 -5.76
CA HIS A 308 -13.17 2.40 -4.69
C HIS A 308 -13.71 3.31 -3.58
N SER A 309 -12.92 4.29 -3.16
CA SER A 309 -13.28 5.19 -2.06
C SER A 309 -14.34 6.21 -2.45
N TYR A 310 -14.34 6.71 -3.69
CA TYR A 310 -15.44 7.53 -4.21
C TYR A 310 -16.79 6.84 -4.00
N ARG A 311 -16.82 5.51 -4.16
CA ARG A 311 -18.01 4.69 -3.96
C ARG A 311 -18.23 4.31 -2.51
N LEU A 312 -17.21 3.83 -1.82
CA LEU A 312 -17.26 3.39 -0.43
C LEU A 312 -17.79 4.47 0.50
N PHE A 313 -17.36 5.71 0.28
CA PHE A 313 -17.81 6.85 1.06
C PHE A 313 -19.06 7.52 0.49
N HIS A 314 -19.71 6.98 -0.55
CA HIS A 314 -20.91 7.54 -1.16
C HIS A 314 -20.72 8.98 -1.68
N MET A 315 -19.53 9.34 -2.20
CA MET A 315 -19.22 10.70 -2.67
C MET A 315 -20.05 11.14 -3.89
N TYR A 316 -20.67 10.19 -4.58
CA TYR A 316 -21.54 10.42 -5.73
C TYR A 316 -22.98 10.82 -5.35
N LEU A 317 -23.35 10.77 -4.06
CA LEU A 317 -24.72 11.07 -3.60
C LEU A 317 -24.84 12.50 -3.05
N PRO A 318 -25.97 13.19 -3.31
CA PRO A 318 -26.31 14.43 -2.60
C PRO A 318 -26.33 14.22 -1.07
N PRO A 319 -26.00 15.26 -0.28
CA PRO A 319 -25.75 16.66 -0.67
C PRO A 319 -24.29 16.94 -1.05
N ARG A 320 -23.49 15.93 -1.37
CA ARG A 320 -22.05 16.10 -1.55
C ARG A 320 -21.74 16.84 -2.85
N PRO A 321 -20.75 17.76 -2.84
CA PRO A 321 -20.28 18.37 -4.07
C PRO A 321 -19.79 17.31 -5.06
N PRO A 322 -20.10 17.46 -6.36
CA PRO A 322 -19.57 16.57 -7.38
C PRO A 322 -18.04 16.59 -7.36
N ILE A 323 -17.41 15.43 -7.46
CA ILE A 323 -15.95 15.33 -7.64
C ILE A 323 -15.70 15.03 -9.11
N ILE A 324 -14.99 15.92 -9.77
CA ILE A 324 -14.52 15.71 -11.15
C ILE A 324 -13.44 14.62 -11.11
N LEU A 325 -13.59 13.54 -11.90
CA LEU A 325 -12.63 12.43 -11.92
C LEU A 325 -11.84 12.39 -13.22
N HIS A 326 -10.64 11.83 -13.16
CA HIS A 326 -9.80 11.51 -14.30
C HIS A 326 -10.46 10.39 -15.13
N PRO A 327 -10.38 10.40 -16.47
CA PRO A 327 -10.99 9.37 -17.33
C PRO A 327 -10.65 7.92 -16.95
N ASN A 328 -9.41 7.62 -16.57
CA ASN A 328 -9.03 6.27 -16.12
C ASN A 328 -9.71 5.88 -14.80
N VAL A 329 -9.85 6.81 -13.85
CA VAL A 329 -10.55 6.58 -12.59
C VAL A 329 -12.03 6.38 -12.85
N ALA A 330 -12.64 7.23 -13.68
CA ALA A 330 -14.02 7.09 -14.11
C ALA A 330 -14.27 5.81 -14.90
N ALA A 331 -13.37 5.41 -15.81
CA ALA A 331 -13.47 4.16 -16.57
C ALA A 331 -13.33 2.94 -15.65
N PHE A 332 -12.43 3.00 -14.67
CA PHE A 332 -12.29 1.95 -13.67
C PHE A 332 -13.53 1.87 -12.78
N ASP A 333 -14.06 3.00 -12.30
CA ASP A 333 -15.33 3.09 -11.59
C ASP A 333 -16.47 2.53 -12.43
N VAL A 334 -16.50 2.87 -13.71
CA VAL A 334 -17.50 2.39 -14.66
C VAL A 334 -17.44 0.87 -14.80
N LYS A 335 -16.24 0.30 -14.78
CA LYS A 335 -16.00 -1.14 -14.83
C LYS A 335 -16.29 -1.83 -13.49
N THR A 336 -16.19 -1.13 -12.37
CA THR A 336 -16.20 -1.74 -11.03
C THR A 336 -17.44 -1.46 -10.18
N PHE A 337 -18.19 -0.36 -10.39
CA PHE A 337 -19.21 0.12 -9.44
C PHE A 337 -20.48 0.78 -10.00
N PRO A 338 -21.68 0.18 -9.77
CA PRO A 338 -21.87 -1.21 -9.49
C PRO A 338 -21.47 -1.99 -10.75
N PRO A 339 -21.00 -3.22 -10.63
CA PRO A 339 -21.48 -4.18 -11.58
C PRO A 339 -22.95 -4.44 -11.22
N PRO A 340 -23.92 -4.25 -12.12
CA PRO A 340 -25.27 -4.74 -11.88
C PRO A 340 -25.26 -6.20 -11.38
N PRO A 341 -26.27 -6.64 -10.59
CA PRO A 341 -26.56 -8.06 -10.36
C PRO A 341 -26.77 -8.85 -11.67
N THR A 342 -27.00 -8.14 -12.78
CA THR A 342 -27.08 -8.65 -14.14
C THR A 342 -25.75 -8.58 -14.93
N VAL A 343 -24.65 -8.08 -14.35
CA VAL A 343 -23.37 -7.81 -15.05
C VAL A 343 -22.14 -8.47 -14.41
N ARG A 344 -22.03 -8.58 -13.08
CA ARG A 344 -21.17 -9.63 -12.50
C ARG A 344 -22.01 -10.87 -12.37
N ASN A 345 -21.82 -11.80 -13.29
CA ASN A 345 -22.46 -13.11 -13.15
C ASN A 345 -22.09 -13.68 -11.77
N LEU A 346 -23.01 -14.47 -11.20
CA LEU A 346 -22.88 -15.02 -9.86
C LEU A 346 -21.53 -15.71 -9.62
N ARG A 347 -20.96 -16.28 -10.68
CA ARG A 347 -19.64 -16.91 -10.70
C ARG A 347 -18.53 -15.91 -10.37
N GLU A 348 -18.48 -14.74 -11.01
CA GLU A 348 -17.49 -13.70 -10.69
C GLU A 348 -17.51 -13.31 -9.21
N SER A 349 -18.70 -13.14 -8.64
CA SER A 349 -18.87 -12.83 -7.22
C SER A 349 -18.34 -13.94 -6.32
N VAL A 350 -18.55 -15.20 -6.69
CA VAL A 350 -18.02 -16.36 -5.97
C VAL A 350 -16.50 -16.50 -6.13
N HIS A 351 -15.94 -16.20 -7.30
CA HIS A 351 -14.50 -16.14 -7.50
C HIS A 351 -13.87 -15.16 -6.51
N MET A 352 -14.38 -13.93 -6.48
CA MET A 352 -13.86 -12.89 -5.60
C MET A 352 -14.02 -13.25 -4.13
N ALA A 353 -15.14 -13.86 -3.74
CA ALA A 353 -15.36 -14.38 -2.39
C ALA A 353 -14.32 -15.45 -1.98
N ILE A 354 -14.01 -16.40 -2.87
CA ILE A 354 -13.01 -17.44 -2.62
C ILE A 354 -11.61 -16.83 -2.51
N VAL A 355 -11.26 -15.88 -3.38
CA VAL A 355 -9.97 -15.17 -3.35
C VAL A 355 -9.83 -14.37 -2.07
N ALA A 356 -10.86 -13.61 -1.68
CA ALA A 356 -10.88 -12.82 -0.45
C ALA A 356 -10.74 -13.69 0.79
N ALA A 357 -11.60 -14.71 0.95
CA ALA A 357 -11.56 -15.64 2.10
C ALA A 357 -10.18 -16.31 2.26
N ARG A 358 -9.46 -16.51 1.15
CA ARG A 358 -8.11 -17.07 1.16
C ARG A 358 -7.02 -16.04 1.46
N ARG A 359 -7.18 -14.79 1.01
CA ARG A 359 -6.19 -13.71 1.17
C ARG A 359 -6.26 -13.09 2.57
N ASP A 360 -7.45 -12.89 3.11
CA ASP A 360 -7.63 -12.15 4.35
C ASP A 360 -7.16 -12.91 5.59
N MET A 361 -7.03 -14.25 5.50
CA MET A 361 -6.56 -15.12 6.57
C MET A 361 -7.30 -14.88 7.91
N ALA A 362 -8.57 -14.46 7.82
CA ALA A 362 -9.48 -14.26 8.95
C ALA A 362 -10.22 -15.55 9.32
N CYS A 363 -10.80 -15.60 10.51
CA CYS A 363 -11.56 -16.76 10.96
C CYS A 363 -12.91 -16.80 10.23
N SER A 364 -13.18 -17.87 9.50
CA SER A 364 -14.42 -18.01 8.73
C SER A 364 -15.62 -18.51 9.57
N ALA A 365 -15.56 -18.38 10.89
CA ALA A 365 -16.68 -18.69 11.77
C ALA A 365 -17.49 -17.42 11.98
N VAL A 366 -18.80 -17.50 11.77
CA VAL A 366 -19.71 -16.35 11.94
C VAL A 366 -19.50 -15.71 13.31
N GLY A 367 -19.36 -14.38 13.32
CA GLY A 367 -19.13 -13.55 14.51
C GLY A 367 -17.71 -13.60 15.10
N CYS A 368 -16.76 -14.31 14.48
CA CYS A 368 -15.37 -14.31 14.94
C CYS A 368 -14.56 -13.24 14.20
N THR A 369 -14.00 -12.27 14.92
CA THR A 369 -13.17 -11.19 14.37
C THR A 369 -11.66 -11.49 14.37
N ARG A 370 -11.26 -12.67 14.88
CA ARG A 370 -9.84 -13.07 14.95
C ARG A 370 -9.28 -13.32 13.56
N SER A 371 -8.04 -12.91 13.33
CA SER A 371 -7.26 -13.17 12.13
C SER A 371 -5.89 -13.79 12.45
N LEU A 372 -5.21 -14.29 11.42
CA LEU A 372 -3.82 -14.76 11.51
C LEU A 372 -2.94 -13.75 12.23
N GLN A 373 -3.15 -12.46 11.94
CA GLN A 373 -2.36 -11.37 12.46
C GLN A 373 -2.72 -11.05 13.93
N THR A 374 -3.98 -11.21 14.37
CA THR A 374 -4.36 -10.94 15.78
C THR A 374 -3.86 -12.03 16.74
N GLU A 375 -3.82 -13.28 16.27
CA GLU A 375 -3.45 -14.41 17.11
C GLU A 375 -1.95 -14.75 17.05
N GLY A 376 -1.22 -14.15 16.11
CA GLY A 376 0.21 -14.41 15.90
C GLY A 376 0.55 -15.88 15.56
N ARG A 377 -0.44 -16.68 15.16
CA ARG A 377 -0.28 -18.10 14.85
C ARG A 377 -1.11 -18.51 13.65
N ALA A 378 -0.58 -19.45 12.87
CA ALA A 378 -1.28 -20.01 11.72
C ALA A 378 -2.67 -20.57 12.08
N PHE A 379 -3.67 -20.11 11.34
CA PHE A 379 -5.02 -20.66 11.46
C PHE A 379 -5.08 -22.05 10.84
N MET A 380 -5.98 -22.87 11.37
CA MET A 380 -6.28 -24.17 10.80
C MET A 380 -7.08 -23.97 9.53
N CYS A 381 -6.45 -24.18 8.38
CA CYS A 381 -7.16 -24.24 7.12
C CYS A 381 -8.07 -25.47 7.09
N CYS A 382 -9.26 -25.33 6.52
CA CYS A 382 -10.11 -26.49 6.27
C CYS A 382 -9.40 -27.47 5.31
N ALA A 383 -9.06 -28.67 5.81
CA ALA A 383 -8.29 -29.68 5.07
C ALA A 383 -8.89 -30.12 3.72
N ARG A 384 -10.19 -29.90 3.50
CA ARG A 384 -10.88 -30.29 2.26
C ARG A 384 -10.85 -29.22 1.16
N CYS A 385 -11.10 -27.96 1.51
CA CYS A 385 -11.17 -26.89 0.51
C CYS A 385 -9.92 -26.02 0.46
N CYS A 386 -9.13 -25.96 1.55
CA CYS A 386 -7.94 -25.13 1.70
C CYS A 386 -8.14 -23.62 1.47
N VAL A 387 -9.40 -23.15 1.51
CA VAL A 387 -9.77 -21.74 1.33
C VAL A 387 -10.01 -21.06 2.67
N VAL A 388 -10.90 -21.61 3.48
CA VAL A 388 -11.32 -21.02 4.76
C VAL A 388 -10.40 -21.41 5.89
N CYS A 389 -10.26 -20.52 6.87
CA CYS A 389 -9.36 -20.66 8.01
C CYS A 389 -10.13 -20.52 9.33
N TYR A 390 -9.67 -21.21 10.38
CA TYR A 390 -10.25 -21.13 11.72
C TYR A 390 -9.17 -20.89 12.77
N CYS A 391 -9.43 -19.96 13.69
CA CYS A 391 -8.51 -19.65 14.80
C CYS A 391 -8.48 -20.74 15.88
N SER A 392 -9.50 -21.61 15.94
CA SER A 392 -9.63 -22.70 16.91
C SER A 392 -10.56 -23.83 16.40
N THR A 393 -10.49 -25.00 17.05
CA THR A 393 -11.37 -26.16 16.76
C THR A 393 -12.83 -25.85 17.08
N ASP A 394 -13.07 -25.00 18.08
CA ASP A 394 -14.42 -24.56 18.45
C ASP A 394 -15.03 -23.67 17.37
N CYS A 395 -14.26 -22.73 16.81
CA CYS A 395 -14.71 -21.90 15.69
C CYS A 395 -14.99 -22.75 14.45
N GLN A 396 -14.15 -23.76 14.17
CA GLN A 396 -14.42 -24.73 13.12
C GLN A 396 -15.74 -25.47 13.40
N THR A 397 -15.91 -26.04 14.59
CA THR A 397 -17.13 -26.79 14.95
C THR A 397 -18.38 -25.93 14.84
N ARG A 398 -18.32 -24.67 15.29
CA ARG A 398 -19.40 -23.69 15.18
C ARG A 398 -19.75 -23.42 13.72
N ALA A 399 -18.75 -23.15 12.86
CA ALA A 399 -18.99 -22.96 11.43
C ALA A 399 -19.58 -24.20 10.74
N TRP A 400 -19.27 -25.40 11.22
CA TRP A 400 -19.83 -26.66 10.71
C TRP A 400 -21.28 -26.90 11.12
N LYS A 401 -21.68 -26.38 12.28
CA LYS A 401 -23.03 -26.50 12.86
C LYS A 401 -23.90 -25.25 12.65
N GLU A 402 -23.41 -24.26 11.91
CA GLU A 402 -24.14 -23.03 11.62
C GLU A 402 -25.50 -23.37 10.96
N GLU A 403 -26.57 -22.74 11.44
CA GLU A 403 -27.96 -23.08 11.09
C GLU A 403 -28.32 -22.73 9.64
N LYS A 404 -28.01 -21.51 9.20
CA LYS A 404 -28.39 -20.97 7.89
C LYS A 404 -27.49 -21.52 6.77
N TYR A 405 -26.18 -21.52 7.00
CA TYR A 405 -25.17 -21.87 5.99
C TYR A 405 -24.10 -22.79 6.59
N PRO A 406 -24.45 -24.04 6.97
CA PRO A 406 -23.52 -24.97 7.60
C PRO A 406 -22.35 -25.29 6.69
N ARG A 407 -21.11 -25.13 7.20
CA ARG A 407 -19.89 -25.37 6.42
C ARG A 407 -19.85 -26.76 5.78
N ARG A 408 -20.46 -27.77 6.43
CA ARG A 408 -20.55 -29.14 5.91
C ARG A 408 -21.17 -29.20 4.51
N ARG A 409 -22.10 -28.30 4.20
CA ARG A 409 -22.77 -28.20 2.90
C ARG A 409 -21.95 -27.40 1.88
N ILE A 410 -21.31 -26.31 2.30
CA ILE A 410 -20.60 -25.38 1.39
C ILE A 410 -19.18 -25.85 1.08
N CYS A 411 -18.54 -26.57 2.01
CA CYS A 411 -17.16 -27.03 1.83
C CYS A 411 -16.95 -27.95 0.60
N PRO A 412 -17.82 -28.92 0.32
CA PRO A 412 -17.76 -29.70 -0.93
C PRO A 412 -17.76 -28.83 -2.18
N ILE A 413 -18.62 -27.80 -2.22
CA ILE A 413 -18.79 -26.92 -3.37
C ILE A 413 -17.52 -26.10 -3.59
N ILE A 414 -17.03 -25.41 -2.55
CA ILE A 414 -15.79 -24.62 -2.68
C ILE A 414 -14.62 -25.52 -3.08
N SER A 415 -14.51 -26.72 -2.49
CA SER A 415 -13.47 -27.68 -2.85
C SER A 415 -13.53 -28.09 -4.32
N ALA A 416 -14.74 -28.32 -4.86
CA ALA A 416 -14.95 -28.61 -6.27
C ALA A 416 -14.55 -27.42 -7.16
N LEU A 417 -15.01 -26.21 -6.84
CA LEU A 417 -14.68 -24.98 -7.56
C LEU A 417 -13.17 -24.75 -7.62
N VAL A 418 -12.47 -24.87 -6.48
CA VAL A 418 -11.00 -24.76 -6.40
C VAL A 418 -10.31 -25.79 -7.27
N ARG A 419 -10.76 -27.04 -7.25
CA ARG A 419 -10.17 -28.11 -8.06
C ARG A 419 -10.36 -27.87 -9.56
N ILE A 420 -11.52 -27.35 -9.98
CA ILE A 420 -11.77 -26.99 -11.38
C ILE A 420 -10.84 -25.85 -11.84
N SER A 421 -10.45 -24.95 -10.93
CA SER A 421 -9.57 -23.80 -11.19
C SER A 421 -8.06 -24.11 -11.08
N ASP A 422 -7.64 -25.35 -11.34
CA ASP A 422 -6.25 -25.86 -11.19
C ASP A 422 -5.73 -25.91 -9.74
N GLY A 423 -6.64 -25.92 -8.78
CA GLY A 423 -6.33 -26.10 -7.37
C GLY A 423 -5.88 -24.83 -6.66
N ALA A 424 -5.57 -24.99 -5.38
CA ALA A 424 -5.14 -23.86 -4.57
C ALA A 424 -3.78 -23.31 -5.01
N ALA A 425 -2.87 -24.12 -5.57
CA ALA A 425 -1.49 -23.68 -5.83
C ALA A 425 -1.40 -22.50 -6.82
N THR A 426 -2.27 -22.43 -7.83
CA THR A 426 -2.25 -21.39 -8.88
C THR A 426 -2.85 -20.06 -8.44
N GLY A 427 -3.31 -19.94 -7.19
CA GLY A 427 -3.75 -18.67 -6.64
C GLY A 427 -5.04 -18.09 -7.24
N PHE A 428 -5.79 -18.85 -8.05
CA PHE A 428 -6.89 -18.31 -8.85
C PHE A 428 -6.45 -17.14 -9.75
N MET A 429 -5.23 -17.19 -10.29
CA MET A 429 -4.73 -16.14 -11.17
C MET A 429 -5.52 -16.14 -12.48
N GLY A 430 -6.25 -15.06 -12.74
CA GLY A 430 -7.03 -14.84 -13.96
C GLY A 430 -8.51 -15.18 -13.81
N LEU A 431 -9.33 -14.15 -13.59
CA LEU A 431 -10.78 -14.24 -13.49
C LEU A 431 -11.38 -14.96 -14.70
N ALA A 432 -11.10 -14.49 -15.91
CA ALA A 432 -11.66 -15.03 -17.15
C ALA A 432 -11.39 -16.53 -17.32
N THR A 433 -10.15 -16.98 -17.10
CA THR A 433 -9.76 -18.39 -17.18
C THR A 433 -10.54 -19.24 -16.18
N THR A 434 -10.70 -18.75 -14.94
CA THR A 434 -11.45 -19.44 -13.90
C THR A 434 -12.93 -19.60 -14.28
N LEU A 435 -13.57 -18.53 -14.75
CA LEU A 435 -14.98 -18.55 -15.13
C LEU A 435 -15.24 -19.51 -16.28
N ASN A 436 -14.35 -19.54 -17.28
CA ASN A 436 -14.46 -20.45 -18.41
C ASN A 436 -14.39 -21.92 -17.97
N LYS A 437 -13.49 -22.25 -17.03
CA LYS A 437 -13.38 -23.63 -16.49
C LYS A 437 -14.64 -24.04 -15.73
N TRP A 438 -15.19 -23.14 -14.92
CA TRP A 438 -16.45 -23.39 -14.22
C TRP A 438 -17.64 -23.55 -15.17
N ALA A 439 -17.69 -22.77 -16.24
CA ALA A 439 -18.70 -22.92 -17.29
C ALA A 439 -18.60 -24.28 -18.00
N GLN A 440 -17.38 -24.70 -18.37
CA GLN A 440 -17.12 -25.99 -19.02
C GLN A 440 -17.45 -27.18 -18.11
N ALA A 441 -17.22 -27.04 -16.80
CA ALA A 441 -17.56 -28.05 -15.81
C ALA A 441 -19.06 -28.09 -15.45
N GLN A 442 -19.89 -27.23 -16.05
CA GLN A 442 -21.34 -27.15 -15.84
C GLN A 442 -21.73 -27.08 -14.36
N VAL A 443 -20.99 -26.29 -13.58
CA VAL A 443 -21.29 -26.14 -12.14
C VAL A 443 -22.70 -25.53 -11.96
N PRO A 444 -23.56 -26.11 -11.12
CA PRO A 444 -24.91 -25.60 -10.90
C PRO A 444 -24.94 -24.15 -10.39
N GLU A 445 -25.86 -23.33 -10.89
CA GLU A 445 -25.99 -21.93 -10.46
C GLU A 445 -26.31 -21.81 -8.96
N ALA A 446 -27.10 -22.74 -8.43
CA ALA A 446 -27.45 -22.81 -7.01
C ALA A 446 -26.23 -23.02 -6.09
N ASP A 447 -25.18 -23.67 -6.59
CA ASP A 447 -23.94 -23.86 -5.83
C ASP A 447 -23.19 -22.53 -5.69
N PHE A 448 -23.16 -21.71 -6.75
CA PHE A 448 -22.60 -20.38 -6.66
C PHE A 448 -23.40 -19.49 -5.71
N GLN A 449 -24.74 -19.55 -5.76
CA GLN A 449 -25.58 -18.76 -4.85
C GLN A 449 -25.31 -19.12 -3.39
N LEU A 450 -25.21 -20.41 -3.08
CA LEU A 450 -24.95 -20.86 -1.73
C LEU A 450 -23.58 -20.41 -1.21
N VAL A 451 -22.55 -20.42 -2.06
CA VAL A 451 -21.22 -19.90 -1.68
C VAL A 451 -21.27 -18.38 -1.47
N ARG A 452 -21.99 -17.64 -2.33
CA ARG A 452 -22.13 -16.19 -2.20
C ARG A 452 -22.82 -15.82 -0.90
N ASP A 453 -23.97 -16.43 -0.60
CA ASP A 453 -24.72 -16.14 0.61
C ASP A 453 -23.93 -16.48 1.89
N TRP A 454 -23.19 -17.58 1.87
CA TRP A 454 -22.30 -17.96 2.97
C TRP A 454 -21.19 -16.93 3.17
N PHE A 455 -20.58 -16.46 2.09
CA PHE A 455 -19.54 -15.45 2.16
C PHE A 455 -20.10 -14.15 2.73
N ASP A 456 -21.27 -13.71 2.26
CA ASP A 456 -21.95 -12.52 2.76
C ASP A 456 -22.28 -12.66 4.26
N LEU A 457 -22.79 -13.80 4.72
CA LEU A 457 -23.03 -14.03 6.16
C LEU A 457 -21.74 -13.95 7.00
N THR A 458 -20.65 -14.51 6.49
CA THR A 458 -19.39 -14.59 7.25
C THR A 458 -18.58 -13.30 7.22
N HIS A 459 -18.67 -12.50 6.15
CA HIS A 459 -17.87 -11.28 5.95
C HIS A 459 -18.67 -10.00 6.19
N MET A 460 -19.99 -9.96 5.97
CA MET A 460 -20.80 -8.78 6.34
C MET A 460 -21.11 -8.72 7.84
N GLY A 461 -20.93 -9.84 8.56
CA GLY A 461 -21.07 -9.89 10.01
C GLY A 461 -19.87 -9.32 10.79
N SER A 462 -18.74 -9.03 10.12
CA SER A 462 -17.66 -8.24 10.74
C SER A 462 -18.04 -6.77 10.63
N ASN A 463 -18.52 -6.21 11.74
CA ASN A 463 -19.09 -4.87 11.92
C ASN A 463 -18.11 -3.71 11.65
N ALA A 464 -17.39 -3.67 10.54
CA ALA A 464 -16.95 -2.37 10.05
C ALA A 464 -18.23 -1.64 9.63
N LEU A 465 -18.72 -0.76 10.49
CA LEU A 465 -19.78 0.17 10.14
C LEU A 465 -19.24 0.95 8.94
N LEU A 466 -19.67 0.55 7.75
CA LEU A 466 -19.43 1.36 6.57
C LEU A 466 -19.89 2.77 6.91
N PRO A 467 -19.10 3.80 6.57
CA PRO A 467 -19.49 5.18 6.79
C PRO A 467 -20.91 5.34 6.29
N ASN A 468 -21.82 5.77 7.17
CA ASN A 468 -23.24 5.93 6.83
C ASN A 468 -23.48 7.07 5.82
N GLY A 469 -22.41 7.66 5.28
CA GLY A 469 -22.43 8.76 4.34
C GLY A 469 -22.53 10.15 5.00
N THR A 470 -22.63 10.27 6.32
CA THR A 470 -22.68 11.59 6.99
C THR A 470 -21.30 12.12 7.37
N GLU A 471 -20.28 11.28 7.31
CA GLU A 471 -18.87 11.61 7.50
C GLU A 471 -18.35 12.24 6.20
N TRP A 472 -18.62 13.53 6.01
CA TRP A 472 -18.07 14.30 4.90
C TRP A 472 -17.14 15.38 5.43
N ARG A 473 -15.95 15.46 4.83
CA ARG A 473 -14.99 16.53 5.05
C ARG A 473 -14.72 17.25 3.72
N PRO A 474 -14.54 18.58 3.73
CA PRO A 474 -14.16 19.31 2.52
C PRO A 474 -12.89 18.75 1.87
N GLY A 475 -12.85 18.81 0.54
CA GLY A 475 -11.68 18.47 -0.26
C GLY A 475 -10.58 19.55 -0.21
N PHE A 476 -9.76 19.60 -1.24
CA PHE A 476 -8.92 20.75 -1.54
C PHE A 476 -9.77 21.85 -2.19
N ASP A 477 -9.62 23.09 -1.72
CA ASP A 477 -10.44 24.22 -2.15
C ASP A 477 -10.22 24.60 -3.62
N ASP A 478 -9.04 24.31 -4.16
CA ASP A 478 -8.60 24.62 -5.53
C ASP A 478 -8.69 23.41 -6.48
N TYR A 479 -9.28 22.30 -6.04
CA TYR A 479 -9.28 21.04 -6.80
C TYR A 479 -9.86 21.19 -8.21
N ASP A 480 -11.06 21.77 -8.32
CA ASP A 480 -11.75 21.91 -9.61
C ASP A 480 -10.98 22.84 -10.56
N GLU A 481 -10.40 23.91 -10.02
CA GLU A 481 -9.56 24.84 -10.78
C GLU A 481 -8.33 24.09 -11.33
N VAL A 482 -7.59 23.38 -10.49
CA VAL A 482 -6.40 22.61 -10.88
C VAL A 482 -6.75 21.56 -11.93
N VAL A 483 -7.82 20.78 -11.72
CA VAL A 483 -8.25 19.74 -12.67
C VAL A 483 -8.70 20.35 -14.00
N SER A 484 -9.34 21.52 -14.00
CA SER A 484 -9.78 22.19 -15.23
C SER A 484 -8.61 22.62 -16.11
N ARG A 485 -7.47 23.02 -15.52
CA ARG A 485 -6.27 23.45 -16.24
C ARG A 485 -5.65 22.32 -17.06
N PHE A 486 -5.68 21.07 -16.59
CA PHE A 486 -5.22 19.92 -17.39
C PHE A 486 -6.02 19.77 -18.69
N GLY A 487 -7.32 20.06 -18.68
CA GLY A 487 -8.19 19.98 -19.86
C GLY A 487 -8.15 21.23 -20.75
N ALA A 488 -7.95 22.42 -20.18
CA ALA A 488 -8.03 23.70 -20.89
C ALA A 488 -6.94 23.89 -21.94
N ASP A 489 -5.72 23.39 -21.69
CA ASP A 489 -4.61 23.52 -22.62
C ASP A 489 -4.69 22.57 -23.82
N GLY A 490 -5.75 21.76 -23.91
CA GLY A 490 -5.96 20.77 -24.97
C GLY A 490 -4.94 19.62 -24.97
N LYS A 491 -4.10 19.55 -23.95
CA LYS A 491 -2.99 18.59 -23.82
C LYS A 491 -3.31 17.45 -22.85
N GLY A 492 -4.10 17.69 -21.81
CA GLY A 492 -4.43 16.65 -20.83
C GLY A 492 -5.74 15.89 -21.15
N PRO A 493 -5.96 14.76 -20.47
CA PRO A 493 -7.21 14.02 -20.54
C PRO A 493 -8.37 14.89 -20.01
N LYS A 494 -9.45 14.98 -20.78
CA LYS A 494 -10.65 15.73 -20.40
C LYS A 494 -11.28 15.10 -19.18
N SER A 495 -11.38 15.86 -18.10
CA SER A 495 -11.95 15.40 -16.84
C SER A 495 -13.42 15.00 -17.02
N PHE A 496 -13.85 14.02 -16.24
CA PHE A 496 -15.13 13.33 -16.41
C PHE A 496 -15.95 13.44 -15.12
N LEU A 497 -17.16 13.98 -15.23
CA LEU A 497 -18.13 13.89 -14.14
C LEU A 497 -18.85 12.54 -14.25
N VAL A 498 -18.63 11.66 -13.28
CA VAL A 498 -19.37 10.40 -13.22
C VAL A 498 -20.83 10.72 -12.97
N ASN A 499 -21.71 10.30 -13.89
CA ASN A 499 -23.15 10.50 -13.74
C ASN A 499 -23.62 9.88 -12.40
N PRO A 500 -24.09 10.70 -11.44
CA PRO A 500 -24.43 10.26 -10.09
C PRO A 500 -25.62 9.29 -10.07
N LEU A 501 -26.46 9.36 -11.12
CA LEU A 501 -27.66 8.55 -11.31
C LEU A 501 -27.44 7.35 -12.24
N ALA A 502 -26.23 7.07 -12.74
CA ALA A 502 -26.15 6.14 -13.87
C ALA A 502 -26.42 4.65 -13.57
N ARG A 503 -26.66 4.20 -12.32
CA ARG A 503 -26.37 2.78 -12.03
C ARG A 503 -27.27 1.94 -11.13
N TRP A 504 -28.21 2.51 -10.38
CA TRP A 504 -29.24 1.71 -9.71
C TRP A 504 -30.62 2.22 -10.11
N PRO A 505 -31.42 1.52 -10.94
CA PRO A 505 -32.75 1.99 -11.30
C PRO A 505 -33.62 2.36 -10.08
N SER A 506 -33.43 1.66 -8.96
CA SER A 506 -34.08 1.94 -7.67
C SER A 506 -33.55 3.19 -6.97
N GLU A 507 -32.23 3.46 -6.98
CA GLU A 507 -31.68 4.70 -6.41
C GLU A 507 -31.89 5.90 -7.33
N VAL A 508 -31.93 5.69 -8.65
CA VAL A 508 -32.35 6.70 -9.62
C VAL A 508 -33.80 7.06 -9.40
N ALA A 509 -34.69 6.08 -9.25
CA ALA A 509 -36.08 6.34 -8.96
C ALA A 509 -36.25 7.07 -7.61
N LYS A 510 -35.48 6.70 -6.59
CA LYS A 510 -35.50 7.40 -5.28
C LYS A 510 -34.91 8.79 -5.35
N ALA A 511 -33.75 8.96 -5.96
CA ALA A 511 -33.08 10.26 -6.12
C ALA A 511 -33.92 11.18 -7.00
N LYS A 512 -34.47 10.68 -8.11
CA LYS A 512 -35.44 11.38 -8.95
C LYS A 512 -36.69 11.76 -8.16
N ALA A 513 -37.28 10.84 -7.38
CA ALA A 513 -38.43 11.15 -6.54
C ALA A 513 -38.12 12.18 -5.45
N VAL A 514 -36.93 12.15 -4.84
CA VAL A 514 -36.46 13.17 -3.88
C VAL A 514 -36.23 14.51 -4.58
N HIS A 515 -35.62 14.50 -5.77
CA HIS A 515 -35.32 15.70 -6.56
C HIS A 515 -36.60 16.34 -7.11
N GLU A 516 -37.59 15.54 -7.52
CA GLU A 516 -38.94 15.97 -7.93
C GLU A 516 -39.78 16.46 -6.75
N ALA A 517 -39.48 16.01 -5.52
CA ALA A 517 -40.13 16.48 -4.31
C ALA A 517 -39.50 17.76 -3.71
N LEU A 518 -38.33 18.19 -4.18
CA LEU A 518 -37.71 19.45 -3.76
C LEU A 518 -38.41 20.63 -4.47
N PRO A 519 -38.89 21.65 -3.74
CA PRO A 519 -39.74 22.73 -4.27
C PRO A 519 -39.03 23.72 -5.22
N PHE A 520 -37.79 23.44 -5.65
CA PHE A 520 -36.95 24.36 -6.43
C PHE A 520 -36.56 23.85 -7.83
N CYS A 521 -37.02 22.68 -8.27
CA CYS A 521 -36.75 22.18 -9.63
C CYS A 521 -37.88 22.47 -10.61
N GLY A 522 -38.29 23.74 -10.66
CA GLY A 522 -39.08 24.27 -11.75
C GLY A 522 -38.17 24.89 -12.81
N GLU A 523 -38.03 24.16 -13.92
CA GLU A 523 -37.67 24.63 -15.26
C GLU A 523 -36.19 25.02 -15.54
N ASP A 524 -35.65 24.34 -16.56
CA ASP A 524 -34.39 24.52 -17.30
C ASP A 524 -33.05 24.05 -16.68
N ILE A 525 -32.80 22.73 -16.80
CA ILE A 525 -31.48 22.12 -17.12
C ILE A 525 -31.68 21.08 -18.23
#